data_AF-A0A3B1B587-F1
#
_entry.id   AF-A0A3B1B587-F1
#
_cell.length_a   1.000
_cell.length_b   1.000
_cell.length_c   1.000
_cell.angle_alpha   90.00
_cell.angle_beta   90.00
_cell.angle_gamma   90.00
#
_symmetry.space_group_name_H-M   'P 1'
#
loop_
_entity.id
_entity.type
_entity.pdbx_description
1 polymer ?
#
loop_
_entity_poly.entity_id
_entity_poly.type
_entity_poly.pdbx_seq_one_letter_code
_entity_poly.pdbx_strand_id
1 'polypeptide(L)'
;KMLVVGDFTGKESDEVIEDRTPVNINKDNFDDVVKSYSLNMAISVPNKLEDDAGSTEEITADLTFDNIKDFSPQRIAEQVPELNELLELRKALLALKGPLGNVPAFRKTIESILTDAGTRAQITSELGISDK
;
A
#
# COMPACT_ATOMS: atom_id res chain seq x y z
N LYS A 1 -3.41 -0.01 -38.59
CA LYS A 1 -3.97 0.72 -37.43
C LYS A 1 -5.13 -0.11 -36.89
N MET A 2 -5.16 -0.35 -35.59
CA MET A 2 -6.21 -1.13 -34.92
C MET A 2 -6.93 -0.19 -33.97
N LEU A 3 -8.27 -0.24 -33.96
CA LEU A 3 -9.08 0.46 -32.97
C LEU A 3 -9.51 -0.57 -31.92
N VAL A 4 -9.13 -0.34 -30.67
CA VAL A 4 -9.54 -1.18 -29.54
C VAL A 4 -10.64 -0.43 -28.81
N VAL A 5 -11.80 -1.08 -28.64
CA VAL A 5 -12.98 -0.49 -28.00
C VAL A 5 -13.35 -1.34 -26.80
N GLY A 6 -13.65 -0.69 -25.68
CA GLY A 6 -14.02 -1.33 -24.42
C GLY A 6 -14.26 -0.29 -23.33
N ASP A 7 -14.66 -0.76 -22.15
CA ASP A 7 -14.63 0.07 -20.96
C ASP A 7 -13.19 0.08 -20.39
N PHE A 8 -12.60 1.27 -20.34
CA PHE A 8 -11.25 1.48 -19.85
C PHE A 8 -11.18 2.34 -18.58
N THR A 9 -12.32 2.85 -18.09
CA THR A 9 -12.35 3.77 -16.93
C THR A 9 -13.16 3.24 -15.76
N GLY A 10 -14.02 2.24 -15.98
CA GLY A 10 -14.92 1.73 -14.95
C GLY A 10 -15.98 2.75 -14.50
N LYS A 11 -16.14 3.84 -15.26
CA LYS A 11 -17.07 4.94 -14.99
C LYS A 11 -17.91 5.20 -16.24
N GLU A 12 -19.18 5.49 -16.03
CA GLU A 12 -20.04 5.94 -17.12
C GLU A 12 -19.61 7.36 -17.55
N SER A 13 -19.61 7.60 -18.86
CA SER A 13 -19.23 8.88 -19.44
C SER A 13 -20.48 9.55 -20.02
N ASP A 14 -20.70 10.80 -19.63
CA ASP A 14 -21.82 11.62 -20.10
C ASP A 14 -21.67 12.04 -21.58
N GLU A 15 -20.48 11.87 -22.16
CA GLU A 15 -20.24 12.18 -23.57
C GLU A 15 -20.94 11.17 -24.48
N VAL A 16 -21.67 11.67 -25.48
CA VAL A 16 -22.25 10.80 -26.52
C VAL A 16 -21.15 10.19 -27.37
N ILE A 17 -21.38 8.96 -27.86
CA ILE A 17 -20.36 8.19 -28.61
C ILE A 17 -19.81 8.96 -29.82
N GLU A 18 -20.64 9.76 -30.48
CA GLU A 18 -20.27 10.53 -31.68
C GLU A 18 -19.25 11.64 -31.39
N ASP A 19 -19.24 12.18 -30.17
CA ASP A 19 -18.34 13.25 -29.75
C ASP A 19 -17.00 12.71 -29.20
N ARG A 20 -16.93 11.40 -28.90
CA ARG A 20 -15.74 10.77 -28.32
C ARG A 20 -14.62 10.63 -29.35
N THR A 21 -13.49 11.29 -29.11
CA THR A 21 -12.32 11.19 -29.99
C THR A 21 -11.44 9.98 -29.66
N PRO A 22 -11.03 9.17 -30.66
CA PRO A 22 -10.04 8.12 -30.43
C PRO A 22 -8.68 8.68 -30.02
N VAL A 23 -8.10 8.14 -28.95
CA VAL A 23 -6.76 8.50 -28.48
C VAL A 23 -5.73 7.56 -29.07
N ASN A 24 -4.64 8.11 -29.63
CA ASN A 24 -3.52 7.31 -30.14
C ASN A 24 -2.57 6.93 -29.01
N ILE A 25 -2.27 5.64 -28.86
CA ILE A 25 -1.40 5.10 -27.82
C ILE A 25 -0.19 4.42 -28.47
N ASN A 26 1.00 4.71 -27.94
CA ASN A 26 2.27 4.08 -28.28
C ASN A 26 3.11 3.84 -27.02
N LYS A 27 4.35 3.38 -27.18
CA LYS A 27 5.24 3.06 -26.05
C LYS A 27 5.70 4.29 -25.26
N ASP A 28 5.68 5.46 -25.89
CA ASP A 28 6.24 6.69 -25.34
C ASP A 28 5.19 7.51 -24.59
N ASN A 29 3.90 7.37 -24.92
CA ASN A 29 2.81 8.15 -24.33
C ASN A 29 1.81 7.33 -23.49
N PHE A 30 2.08 6.05 -23.25
CA PHE A 30 1.14 5.17 -22.53
C PHE A 30 0.81 5.70 -21.13
N ASP A 31 1.83 6.03 -20.34
CA ASP A 31 1.63 6.52 -18.98
C ASP A 31 0.91 7.88 -18.95
N ASP A 32 1.22 8.78 -19.90
CA ASP A 32 0.53 10.07 -20.03
C ASP A 32 -0.96 9.90 -20.32
N VAL A 33 -1.29 8.95 -21.21
CA VAL A 33 -2.68 8.62 -21.53
C VAL A 33 -3.39 8.05 -20.30
N VAL A 34 -2.80 7.06 -19.62
CA VAL A 34 -3.37 6.47 -18.38
C VAL A 34 -3.66 7.56 -17.35
N LYS A 35 -2.68 8.44 -17.09
CA LYS A 35 -2.82 9.56 -16.16
C LYS A 35 -3.94 10.52 -16.56
N SER A 36 -4.08 10.83 -17.85
CA SER A 36 -5.13 11.74 -18.34
C SER A 36 -6.55 11.20 -18.09
N TYR A 37 -6.71 9.88 -18.06
CA TYR A 37 -8.00 9.24 -17.78
C TYR A 37 -8.33 9.20 -16.27
N SER A 38 -7.40 9.57 -15.39
CA SER A 38 -7.62 9.64 -13.93
C SER A 38 -8.30 8.37 -13.40
N LEU A 39 -7.72 7.22 -13.74
CA LEU A 39 -8.26 5.92 -13.38
C LEU A 39 -8.28 5.79 -11.86
N ASN A 40 -9.49 5.58 -11.33
CA ASN A 40 -9.72 5.43 -9.91
C ASN A 40 -10.68 4.26 -9.65
N MET A 41 -10.41 3.52 -8.59
CA MET A 41 -11.18 2.34 -8.19
C MET A 41 -11.35 2.35 -6.68
N ALA A 42 -12.58 2.51 -6.21
CA ALA A 42 -12.96 2.33 -4.82
C ALA A 42 -13.62 0.95 -4.66
N ILE A 43 -12.98 0.04 -3.94
CA ILE A 43 -13.48 -1.32 -3.69
C ILE A 43 -13.42 -1.66 -2.21
N SER A 44 -14.43 -2.37 -1.74
CA SER A 44 -14.40 -2.99 -0.41
C SER A 44 -13.96 -4.45 -0.55
N VAL A 45 -12.94 -4.84 0.20
CA VAL A 45 -12.40 -6.21 0.19
C VAL A 45 -12.39 -6.80 1.59
N PRO A 46 -12.55 -8.12 1.76
CA PRO A 46 -12.54 -8.72 3.09
C PRO A 46 -11.21 -8.45 3.82
N ASN A 47 -11.29 -8.00 5.08
CA ASN A 47 -10.12 -7.81 5.91
C ASN A 47 -9.45 -9.16 6.22
N LYS A 48 -8.12 -9.22 6.07
CA LYS A 48 -7.26 -10.38 6.37
C LYS A 48 -6.04 -10.02 7.23
N LEU A 49 -6.03 -8.81 7.80
CA LEU A 49 -4.95 -8.36 8.68
C LEU A 49 -5.13 -8.83 10.12
N GLU A 50 -6.36 -9.13 10.51
CA GLU A 50 -6.70 -9.65 11.83
C GLU A 50 -7.06 -11.13 11.76
N ASP A 51 -6.62 -11.89 12.76
CA ASP A 51 -6.85 -13.34 12.88
C ASP A 51 -8.27 -13.68 13.38
N ASP A 52 -9.16 -12.70 13.55
CA ASP A 52 -10.52 -12.96 14.02
C ASP A 52 -11.33 -13.62 12.90
N ALA A 53 -11.34 -14.96 12.93
CA ALA A 53 -12.03 -15.85 12.02
C ALA A 53 -13.55 -15.68 12.15
N GLY A 54 -14.08 -14.58 11.63
CA GLY A 54 -15.49 -14.23 11.72
C GLY A 54 -15.82 -12.76 11.50
N SER A 55 -14.83 -11.86 11.40
CA SER A 55 -15.13 -10.46 11.14
C SER A 55 -15.70 -10.28 9.73
N THR A 56 -16.86 -9.62 9.65
CA THR A 56 -17.45 -9.10 8.41
C THR A 56 -16.80 -7.76 8.02
N GLU A 57 -15.63 -7.45 8.58
CA GLU A 57 -14.97 -6.18 8.37
C GLU A 57 -14.33 -6.18 6.98
N GLU A 58 -14.58 -5.10 6.26
CA GLU A 58 -14.03 -4.86 4.94
C GLU A 58 -13.02 -3.73 5.03
N ILE A 59 -11.91 -3.86 4.31
CA ILE A 59 -10.99 -2.76 4.05
C ILE A 59 -11.46 -2.08 2.77
N THR A 60 -11.66 -0.77 2.84
CA THR A 60 -11.93 0.04 1.65
C THR A 60 -10.59 0.42 1.02
N ALA A 61 -10.34 -0.05 -0.19
CA ALA A 61 -9.19 0.37 -0.99
C ALA A 61 -9.65 1.43 -2.01
N ASP A 62 -9.21 2.66 -1.82
CA ASP A 62 -9.34 3.75 -2.80
C ASP A 62 -8.03 3.86 -3.57
N LEU A 63 -8.05 3.38 -4.81
CA LEU A 63 -6.87 3.21 -5.65
C LEU A 63 -6.90 4.21 -6.80
N THR A 64 -5.78 4.88 -7.01
CA THR A 64 -5.53 5.78 -8.14
C THR A 64 -4.36 5.25 -8.97
N PHE A 65 -4.53 5.25 -10.30
CA PHE A 65 -3.53 4.74 -11.23
C PHE A 65 -3.13 5.84 -12.23
N ASP A 66 -1.91 6.33 -12.10
CA ASP A 66 -1.30 7.31 -13.00
C ASP A 66 -0.40 6.66 -14.05
N ASN A 67 0.15 5.48 -13.75
CA ASN A 67 1.08 4.79 -14.64
C ASN A 67 0.97 3.26 -14.49
N ILE A 68 1.58 2.51 -15.41
CA ILE A 68 1.48 1.04 -15.39
C ILE A 68 2.05 0.38 -14.11
N LYS A 69 3.00 1.03 -13.41
CA LYS A 69 3.60 0.48 -12.19
C LYS A 69 2.66 0.59 -10.99
N ASP A 70 1.62 1.41 -11.06
CA ASP A 70 0.67 1.57 -9.97
C ASP A 70 -0.18 0.31 -9.77
N PHE A 71 -0.25 -0.57 -10.77
CA PHE A 71 -0.83 -1.91 -10.65
C PHE A 71 0.06 -2.91 -9.90
N SER A 72 1.28 -2.53 -9.51
CA SER A 72 2.15 -3.41 -8.73
C SER A 72 1.65 -3.51 -7.28
N PRO A 73 1.81 -4.68 -6.61
CA PRO A 73 1.36 -4.87 -5.23
C PRO A 73 1.95 -3.85 -4.25
N GLN A 74 3.20 -3.41 -4.50
CA GLN A 74 3.84 -2.40 -3.67
C GLN A 74 3.10 -1.06 -3.76
N ARG A 75 2.80 -0.59 -4.97
CA ARG A 75 2.12 0.70 -5.18
C ARG A 75 0.66 0.67 -4.71
N ILE A 76 0.00 -0.48 -4.79
CA ILE A 76 -1.33 -0.69 -4.21
C ILE A 76 -1.26 -0.63 -2.69
N ALA A 77 -0.32 -1.35 -2.07
CA ALA A 77 -0.16 -1.37 -0.61
C ALA A 77 0.25 -0.01 -0.03
N GLU A 78 0.99 0.81 -0.78
CA GLU A 78 1.32 2.19 -0.38
C GLU A 78 0.08 3.13 -0.37
N GLN A 79 -0.97 2.81 -1.14
CA GLN A 79 -2.20 3.61 -1.21
C GLN A 79 -3.25 3.21 -0.16
N VAL A 80 -3.19 1.98 0.35
CA VAL A 80 -4.09 1.50 1.41
C VAL A 80 -3.44 1.79 2.77
N PRO A 81 -4.00 2.68 3.61
CA PRO A 81 -3.34 3.15 4.84
C PRO A 81 -2.87 2.03 5.76
N GLU A 82 -3.71 1.02 5.99
CA GLU A 82 -3.44 -0.12 6.87
C GLU A 82 -2.26 -0.96 6.35
N LEU A 83 -2.16 -1.14 5.03
CA LEU A 83 -1.04 -1.87 4.43
C LEU A 83 0.24 -1.03 4.40
N ASN A 84 0.12 0.29 4.23
CA ASN A 84 1.26 1.20 4.23
C ASN A 84 1.94 1.24 5.61
N GLU A 85 1.17 1.21 6.70
CA GLU A 85 1.73 1.09 8.06
C GLU A 85 2.55 -0.21 8.23
N LEU A 86 2.06 -1.34 7.71
CA LEU A 86 2.81 -2.59 7.73
C LEU A 86 4.09 -2.55 6.86
N LEU A 87 4.06 -1.83 5.74
CA LEU A 87 5.24 -1.58 4.91
C LEU A 87 6.29 -0.74 5.67
N GLU A 88 5.87 0.31 6.35
CA GLU A 88 6.77 1.13 7.18
C GLU A 88 7.35 0.33 8.35
N LEU A 89 6.52 -0.47 9.03
CA LEU A 89 7.00 -1.39 10.06
C LEU A 89 8.05 -2.36 9.51
N ARG A 90 7.81 -2.96 8.34
CA ARG A 90 8.77 -3.83 7.67
C ARG A 90 10.08 -3.10 7.35
N LYS A 91 10.01 -1.85 6.86
CA LYS A 91 11.21 -1.03 6.58
C LYS A 91 12.01 -0.77 7.86
N ALA A 92 11.34 -0.43 8.97
CA ALA A 92 11.97 -0.23 10.27
C ALA A 92 12.65 -1.50 10.79
N LEU A 93 11.99 -2.66 10.68
CA LEU A 93 12.57 -3.95 11.06
C LEU A 93 13.78 -4.33 10.20
N LEU A 94 13.75 -4.05 8.90
CA LEU A 94 14.89 -4.27 8.01
C LEU A 94 16.07 -3.35 8.37
N ALA A 95 15.81 -2.09 8.69
CA ALA A 95 16.82 -1.16 9.16
C ALA A 95 17.44 -1.61 10.48
N LEU A 96 16.64 -2.19 11.39
CA LEU A 96 17.09 -2.74 12.66
C LEU A 96 17.93 -4.02 12.49
N LYS A 97 17.61 -4.86 11.49
CA LYS A 97 18.30 -6.12 11.22
C LYS A 97 19.80 -5.93 10.93
N GLY A 98 20.18 -4.87 10.23
CA GLY A 98 21.58 -4.60 9.88
C GLY A 98 22.50 -4.40 11.10
N PRO A 99 22.23 -3.40 11.96
CA PRO A 99 22.98 -3.16 13.19
C PRO A 99 22.99 -4.34 14.17
N LEU A 100 21.89 -5.09 14.30
CA LEU A 100 21.82 -6.29 15.15
C LEU A 100 22.81 -7.39 14.77
N GLY A 101 23.09 -7.56 13.47
CA GLY A 101 24.04 -8.54 12.98
C GLY A 101 25.50 -8.12 13.20
N ASN A 102 25.78 -6.84 12.99
CA ASN A 102 27.15 -6.34 12.80
C ASN A 102 27.72 -5.58 14.02
N VAL A 103 26.88 -5.15 14.97
CA VAL A 103 27.30 -4.35 16.13
C VAL A 103 27.00 -5.12 17.43
N PRO A 104 27.99 -5.84 17.99
CA PRO A 104 27.81 -6.61 19.24
C PRO A 104 27.34 -5.76 20.42
N ALA A 105 27.74 -4.48 20.48
CA ALA A 105 27.30 -3.55 21.51
C ALA A 105 25.79 -3.28 21.44
N PHE A 106 25.25 -3.10 20.22
CA PHE A 106 23.81 -2.87 19.99
C PHE A 106 22.97 -4.08 20.46
N ARG A 107 23.45 -5.30 20.17
CA ARG A 107 22.82 -6.53 20.67
C ARG A 107 22.76 -6.57 22.20
N LYS A 108 23.87 -6.27 22.88
CA LYS A 108 23.92 -6.24 24.34
C LYS A 108 22.97 -5.20 24.93
N THR A 109 22.83 -4.03 24.30
CA THR A 109 21.88 -3.00 24.75
C THR A 109 20.42 -3.45 24.59
N ILE A 110 20.07 -4.10 23.48
CA ILE A 110 18.73 -4.69 23.28
C ILE A 110 18.47 -5.77 24.34
N GLU A 111 19.44 -6.66 24.60
CA GLU A 111 19.35 -7.68 25.65
C GLU A 111 19.16 -7.06 27.04
N SER A 112 19.87 -5.98 27.37
CA SER A 112 19.72 -5.29 28.66
C SER A 112 18.36 -4.62 28.81
N ILE A 113 17.84 -4.04 27.73
CA ILE A 113 16.51 -3.42 27.70
C ILE A 113 15.40 -4.48 27.90
N LEU A 114 15.54 -5.65 27.28
CA LEU A 114 14.55 -6.74 27.40
C LEU A 114 14.51 -7.40 28.78
N THR A 115 15.66 -7.42 29.47
CA THR A 115 15.81 -8.00 30.80
C THR A 115 15.34 -7.07 31.92
N ASP A 116 15.37 -5.76 31.70
CA ASP A 116 14.79 -4.79 32.64
C ASP A 116 13.29 -4.57 32.38
N ALA A 117 12.47 -4.98 33.35
CA ALA A 117 11.01 -4.88 33.25
C ALA A 117 10.52 -3.42 33.19
N GLY A 118 11.24 -2.47 33.79
CA GLY A 118 10.89 -1.04 33.77
C GLY A 118 11.09 -0.41 32.40
N THR A 119 12.28 -0.59 31.82
CA THR A 119 12.60 -0.09 30.47
C THR A 119 11.74 -0.76 29.40
N ARG A 120 11.45 -2.06 29.55
CA ARG A 120 10.52 -2.77 28.66
C ARG A 120 9.13 -2.15 28.67
N ALA A 121 8.55 -1.89 29.85
CA ALA A 121 7.24 -1.26 29.96
C ALA A 121 7.20 0.14 29.33
N GLN A 122 8.28 0.92 29.51
CA GLN A 122 8.39 2.25 28.90
C GLN A 122 8.43 2.18 27.38
N ILE A 123 9.26 1.30 26.80
CA ILE A 123 9.35 1.14 25.34
C ILE A 123 8.06 0.56 24.76
N THR A 124 7.43 -0.40 25.43
CA THR A 124 6.13 -0.95 25.02
C THR A 124 5.05 0.14 24.99
N SER A 125 5.06 1.07 25.96
CA SER A 125 4.17 2.23 25.97
C SER A 125 4.48 3.22 24.84
N GLU A 126 5.75 3.49 24.53
CA GLU A 126 6.15 4.39 23.44
C GLU A 126 5.84 3.80 22.05
N LEU A 127 5.87 2.48 21.92
CA LEU A 127 5.53 1.76 20.69
C LEU A 127 4.02 1.59 20.47
N GLY A 128 3.18 2.05 21.41
CA GLY A 128 1.73 1.93 21.30
C GLY A 128 1.20 0.48 21.41
N ILE A 129 2.05 -0.48 21.76
CA ILE A 129 1.69 -1.89 22.00
C ILE A 129 1.22 -1.99 23.45
N SER A 130 0.23 -1.20 23.85
CA SER A 130 -0.41 -1.42 25.15
C SER A 130 -1.30 -2.65 25.00
N ASP A 131 -1.01 -3.70 25.77
CA ASP A 131 -1.81 -4.93 25.82
C ASP A 131 -3.32 -4.59 25.81
N LYS A 132 -4.01 -5.01 24.75
CA LYS A 132 -5.46 -5.20 24.76
C LYS A 132 -5.75 -6.57 25.34
#